data_AF-A0AAV5W2C7-F1
#
_entry.id   AF-A0AAV5W2C7-F1
#
_cell.length_a   1.000
_cell.length_b   1.000
_cell.length_c   1.000
_cell.angle_alpha   90.00
_cell.angle_beta   90.00
_cell.angle_gamma   90.00
#
_symmetry.space_group_name_H-M   'P 1'
#
loop_
_entity.id
_entity.type
_entity.pdbx_description
1 polymer ?
#
loop_
_entity_poly.entity_id
_entity_poly.type
_entity_poly.pdbx_seq_one_letter_code
_entity_poly.pdbx_strand_id
1 'polypeptide(L)'
;TTTFWAVVDNLISDLDRLITWLTNNPAGLKLNEPLNLFLAKFFHYHIYLWQAFIMVSRMVPLGSTLMYSLLMGISVSTALFSDFCCLLTLHIFCFEVYANRLAKVASRTLMASWRLLRGKKWNPLRERVDTVSLDSRQLFIATCLFIILLFVILTVAVYFFVFSAV
;
A
#
# COMPACT_ATOMS: atom_id res chain seq x y z
N THR A 1 -29.71 1.00 8.45
CA THR A 1 -28.43 0.30 8.73
C THR A 1 -28.14 -0.80 7.72
N THR A 2 -29.14 -1.57 7.27
CA THR A 2 -28.95 -2.68 6.31
C THR A 2 -28.39 -2.26 4.95
N THR A 3 -28.79 -1.10 4.42
CA THR A 3 -28.28 -0.59 3.13
C THR A 3 -26.80 -0.20 3.19
N PHE A 4 -26.34 0.38 4.29
CA PHE A 4 -24.93 0.75 4.49
C PHE A 4 -24.03 -0.49 4.47
N TRP A 5 -24.38 -1.53 5.23
CA TRP A 5 -23.59 -2.77 5.29
C TRP A 5 -23.55 -3.48 3.93
N ALA A 6 -24.65 -3.46 3.17
CA ALA A 6 -24.65 -4.01 1.81
C ALA A 6 -23.68 -3.29 0.86
N VAL A 7 -23.53 -1.96 1.00
CA VAL A 7 -22.52 -1.19 0.23
C VAL A 7 -21.10 -1.58 0.64
N VAL A 8 -20.86 -1.75 1.95
CA VAL A 8 -19.55 -2.18 2.46
C VAL A 8 -19.19 -3.58 1.95
N ASP A 9 -20.13 -4.52 1.97
CA ASP A 9 -19.92 -5.89 1.49
C ASP A 9 -19.61 -5.90 -0.02
N ASN A 10 -20.30 -5.08 -0.82
CA ASN A 10 -19.99 -4.91 -2.24
C ASN A 10 -18.57 -4.36 -2.45
N LEU A 11 -18.18 -3.33 -1.69
CA LEU A 11 -16.85 -2.73 -1.79
C LEU A 11 -15.73 -3.71 -1.44
N ILE A 12 -15.95 -4.54 -0.42
CA ILE A 12 -15.06 -5.65 -0.08
C ILE A 12 -14.91 -6.62 -1.26
N SER A 13 -16.01 -7.01 -1.89
CA SER A 13 -15.99 -7.93 -3.02
C SER A 13 -15.29 -7.36 -4.26
N ASP A 14 -15.46 -6.06 -4.52
CA ASP A 14 -14.80 -5.38 -5.64
C ASP A 14 -13.29 -5.25 -5.41
N LEU A 15 -12.87 -4.96 -4.17
CA LEU A 15 -11.46 -4.96 -3.80
C LEU A 15 -10.81 -6.33 -3.98
N ASP A 16 -11.49 -7.41 -3.59
CA ASP A 16 -10.96 -8.77 -3.73
C ASP A 16 -10.84 -9.18 -5.22
N ARG A 17 -11.84 -8.83 -6.03
CA ARG A 17 -11.80 -9.01 -7.49
C ARG A 17 -10.65 -8.22 -8.12
N LEU A 18 -10.41 -7.00 -7.67
CA LEU A 18 -9.33 -6.15 -8.16
C LEU A 18 -7.95 -6.72 -7.79
N ILE A 19 -7.75 -7.22 -6.56
CA ILE A 19 -6.50 -7.90 -6.16
C ILE A 19 -6.29 -9.18 -6.98
N THR A 20 -7.35 -9.96 -7.19
CA THR A 20 -7.28 -11.18 -8.01
C THR A 20 -6.92 -10.86 -9.46
N TRP A 21 -7.48 -9.77 -10.00
CA TRP A 21 -7.13 -9.27 -11.33
C TRP A 21 -5.67 -8.79 -11.42
N LEU A 22 -5.16 -8.08 -10.42
CA LEU A 22 -3.73 -7.69 -10.32
C LEU A 22 -2.81 -8.90 -10.19
N THR A 23 -3.25 -9.96 -9.53
CA THR A 23 -2.47 -11.20 -9.39
C THR A 23 -2.35 -11.93 -10.73
N ASN A 24 -3.41 -11.90 -11.55
CA ASN A 24 -3.51 -12.60 -12.82
C ASN A 24 -3.01 -11.78 -14.04
N ASN A 25 -1.87 -11.08 -13.90
CA ASN A 25 -1.24 -10.24 -14.94
C ASN A 25 -2.17 -9.16 -15.54
N PRO A 26 -2.27 -7.98 -14.90
CA PRO A 26 -3.19 -6.94 -15.32
C PRO A 26 -2.83 -6.43 -16.73
N ALA A 27 -3.84 -6.32 -17.60
CA ALA A 27 -3.68 -5.83 -18.98
C ALA A 27 -2.55 -6.51 -19.80
N GLY A 28 -2.19 -7.76 -19.46
CA GLY A 28 -1.10 -8.50 -20.11
C GLY A 28 0.31 -8.07 -19.70
N LEU A 29 0.46 -7.16 -18.72
CA LEU A 29 1.76 -6.84 -18.13
C LEU A 29 2.23 -7.99 -17.25
N LYS A 30 3.36 -8.60 -17.64
CA LYS A 30 4.05 -9.58 -16.81
C LYS A 30 4.78 -8.87 -15.67
N LEU A 31 4.11 -8.79 -14.53
CA LEU A 31 4.67 -8.24 -13.31
C LEU A 31 5.74 -9.18 -12.73
N ASN A 32 6.55 -8.66 -11.81
CA ASN A 32 7.46 -9.49 -11.05
C ASN A 32 6.64 -10.44 -10.16
N GLU A 33 6.56 -11.71 -10.53
CA GLU A 33 5.68 -12.71 -9.90
C GLU A 33 5.85 -12.87 -8.38
N PRO A 34 7.07 -13.05 -7.82
CA PRO A 34 7.22 -13.22 -6.37
C PRO A 34 6.82 -11.95 -5.62
N LEU A 35 7.11 -10.77 -6.17
CA LEU A 35 6.69 -9.50 -5.59
C LEU A 35 5.17 -9.32 -5.71
N ASN A 36 4.58 -9.62 -6.87
CA ASN A 36 3.14 -9.51 -7.11
C ASN A 36 2.36 -10.36 -6.11
N LEU A 37 2.78 -11.61 -5.92
CA LEU A 37 2.17 -12.52 -4.94
C LEU A 37 2.32 -12.01 -3.51
N PHE A 38 3.48 -11.44 -3.16
CA PHE A 38 3.69 -10.84 -1.85
C PHE A 38 2.77 -9.64 -1.61
N LEU A 39 2.68 -8.69 -2.55
CA LEU A 39 1.78 -7.55 -2.43
C LEU A 39 0.32 -8.01 -2.39
N ALA A 40 -0.09 -8.94 -3.26
CA ALA A 40 -1.45 -9.47 -3.26
C ALA A 40 -1.84 -10.06 -1.90
N LYS A 41 -0.99 -10.91 -1.32
CA LYS A 41 -1.20 -11.47 0.03
C LYS A 41 -1.26 -10.37 1.10
N PHE A 42 -0.38 -9.36 1.00
CA PHE A 42 -0.34 -8.24 1.92
C PHE A 42 -1.65 -7.43 1.90
N PHE A 43 -2.14 -7.05 0.71
CA PHE A 43 -3.39 -6.29 0.58
C PHE A 43 -4.61 -7.12 0.99
N HIS A 44 -4.65 -8.40 0.60
CA HIS A 44 -5.73 -9.30 0.98
C HIS A 44 -5.81 -9.49 2.50
N TYR A 45 -4.67 -9.58 3.19
CA TYR A 45 -4.64 -9.64 4.65
C TYR A 45 -5.20 -8.37 5.32
N HIS A 46 -4.95 -7.19 4.75
CA HIS A 46 -5.51 -5.94 5.28
C HIS A 46 -7.02 -5.84 5.08
N ILE A 47 -7.52 -6.29 3.92
CA ILE A 47 -8.97 -6.39 3.69
C ILE A 47 -9.59 -7.36 4.70
N TYR A 48 -8.95 -8.50 4.97
CA TYR A 48 -9.43 -9.45 5.98
C TYR A 48 -9.49 -8.84 7.39
N LEU A 49 -8.46 -8.08 7.80
CA LEU A 49 -8.49 -7.35 9.06
C LEU A 49 -9.63 -6.32 9.11
N TRP A 50 -9.85 -5.60 8.00
CA TRP A 50 -10.94 -4.65 7.90
C TRP A 50 -12.32 -5.33 7.94
N GLN A 51 -12.51 -6.45 7.24
CA GLN A 51 -13.70 -7.29 7.34
C GLN A 51 -14.00 -7.72 8.79
N ALA A 52 -12.97 -8.15 9.54
CA ALA A 52 -13.13 -8.50 10.94
C ALA A 52 -13.58 -7.29 11.79
N PHE A 53 -13.03 -6.10 11.53
CA PHE A 53 -13.48 -4.87 12.16
C PHE A 53 -14.94 -4.52 11.83
N ILE A 54 -15.34 -4.61 10.56
CA ILE A 54 -16.72 -4.39 10.09
C ILE A 54 -17.68 -5.36 10.79
N MET A 55 -17.29 -6.64 10.93
CA MET A 55 -18.10 -7.64 11.62
C MET A 55 -18.34 -7.27 13.09
N VAL A 56 -17.30 -6.83 13.81
CA VAL A 56 -17.43 -6.36 15.21
C VAL A 56 -18.29 -5.11 15.28
N SER A 57 -18.07 -4.16 14.37
CA SER A 57 -18.83 -2.91 14.31
C SER A 57 -20.33 -3.14 14.08
N ARG A 58 -20.70 -4.17 13.31
CA ARG A 58 -22.10 -4.54 13.09
C ARG A 58 -22.80 -5.06 14.35
N MET A 59 -22.06 -5.63 15.30
CA MET A 59 -22.61 -6.11 16.57
C MET A 59 -22.87 -4.97 17.55
N VAL A 60 -22.21 -3.83 17.38
CA VAL A 60 -22.42 -2.63 18.20
C VAL A 60 -23.63 -1.86 17.67
N PRO A 61 -24.63 -1.55 18.50
CA PRO A 61 -25.78 -0.76 18.07
C PRO A 61 -25.40 0.73 17.96
N LEU A 62 -24.62 1.09 16.93
CA LEU A 62 -24.07 2.43 16.70
C LEU A 62 -25.13 3.55 16.80
N GLY A 63 -26.34 3.30 16.30
CA GLY A 63 -27.43 4.27 16.38
C GLY A 63 -27.86 4.58 17.82
N SER A 64 -27.93 3.57 18.69
CA SER A 64 -28.30 3.80 20.09
C SER A 64 -27.14 4.38 20.89
N THR A 65 -25.89 3.97 20.63
CA THR A 65 -24.71 4.54 21.31
C THR A 65 -24.53 6.02 20.98
N LEU A 66 -24.75 6.43 19.71
CA LEU A 66 -24.75 7.84 19.31
C LEU A 66 -25.90 8.63 19.92
N MET A 67 -27.06 8.01 20.15
CA MET A 67 -28.20 8.66 20.78
C MET A 67 -27.97 8.87 22.29
N TYR A 68 -27.40 7.87 22.99
CA TYR A 68 -27.04 8.01 24.39
C TYR A 68 -25.89 9.01 24.61
N SER A 69 -24.96 9.14 23.67
CA SER A 69 -23.87 10.11 23.79
C SER A 69 -24.34 11.56 23.71
N LEU A 70 -25.48 11.84 23.06
CA LEU A 70 -26.09 13.17 23.05
C LEU A 70 -26.49 13.63 24.46
N LEU A 71 -26.78 12.71 25.39
CA LEU A 71 -27.06 13.06 26.80
C LEU A 71 -25.82 13.62 27.50
N MET A 72 -24.62 13.23 27.08
CA MET A 72 -23.35 13.78 27.56
C MET A 72 -22.90 15.02 26.78
N GLY A 73 -23.63 15.41 25.73
CA GLY A 73 -23.38 16.61 24.93
C GLY A 73 -23.10 16.29 23.45
N ILE A 74 -23.34 17.30 22.60
CA ILE A 74 -23.18 17.19 21.13
C ILE A 74 -21.72 16.92 20.75
N SER A 75 -20.76 17.52 21.48
CA SER A 75 -19.32 17.32 21.24
C SER A 75 -18.90 15.86 21.36
N VAL A 76 -19.43 15.14 22.37
CA VAL A 76 -19.15 13.71 22.58
C VAL A 76 -19.74 12.87 21.45
N SER A 77 -20.97 13.19 21.02
CA SER A 77 -21.61 12.49 19.89
C SER A 77 -20.84 12.69 18.58
N THR A 78 -20.40 13.91 18.30
CA THR A 78 -19.57 14.20 17.11
C THR A 78 -18.20 13.54 17.16
N ALA A 79 -17.57 13.47 18.35
CA ALA A 79 -16.30 12.79 18.52
C ALA A 79 -16.43 11.28 18.24
N LEU A 80 -17.44 10.63 18.83
CA LEU A 80 -17.70 9.19 18.58
C LEU A 80 -17.99 8.89 17.11
N PHE A 81 -18.76 9.75 16.44
CA PHE A 81 -19.01 9.59 15.01
C PHE A 81 -17.73 9.76 14.18
N SER A 82 -16.92 10.78 14.49
CA SER A 82 -15.63 11.02 13.84
C SER A 82 -14.67 9.83 14.03
N ASP A 83 -14.56 9.30 15.25
CA ASP A 83 -13.72 8.15 15.56
C ASP A 83 -14.17 6.91 14.77
N PHE A 84 -15.49 6.69 14.69
CA PHE A 84 -16.06 5.61 13.90
C PHE A 84 -15.74 5.76 12.40
N CYS A 85 -15.93 6.95 11.82
CA CYS A 85 -15.57 7.22 10.44
C CYS A 85 -14.06 7.03 10.20
N CYS A 86 -13.21 7.49 11.12
CA CYS A 86 -11.76 7.32 11.04
C CYS A 86 -11.37 5.84 10.97
N LEU A 87 -11.94 5.00 11.85
CA LEU A 87 -11.71 3.56 11.84
C LEU A 87 -12.23 2.88 10.56
N LEU A 88 -13.37 3.32 10.03
CA LEU A 88 -13.88 2.83 8.74
C LEU A 88 -12.90 3.12 7.61
N THR A 89 -12.33 4.32 7.55
CA THR A 89 -11.39 4.75 6.50
C THR A 89 -9.93 4.35 6.74
N LEU A 90 -9.62 3.74 7.88
CA LEU A 90 -8.24 3.43 8.29
C LEU A 90 -7.50 2.56 7.27
N HIS A 91 -8.19 1.61 6.65
CA HIS A 91 -7.61 0.72 5.62
C HIS A 91 -7.07 1.50 4.41
N ILE A 92 -7.79 2.55 3.96
CA ILE A 92 -7.40 3.42 2.84
C ILE A 92 -6.14 4.20 3.22
N PHE A 93 -6.13 4.82 4.40
CA PHE A 93 -4.98 5.57 4.89
C PHE A 93 -3.73 4.68 5.02
N CYS A 94 -3.91 3.46 5.55
CA CYS A 94 -2.85 2.46 5.62
C CYS A 94 -2.28 2.16 4.22
N PHE A 95 -3.14 1.92 3.23
CA PHE A 95 -2.71 1.64 1.85
C PHE A 95 -1.91 2.78 1.23
N GLU A 96 -2.36 4.02 1.36
CA GLU A 96 -1.63 5.18 0.87
C GLU A 96 -0.25 5.30 1.52
N VAL A 97 -0.16 5.14 2.84
CA VAL A 97 1.11 5.20 3.56
C VAL A 97 2.06 4.09 3.11
N TYR A 98 1.58 2.86 2.99
CA TYR A 98 2.41 1.73 2.54
C TYR A 98 2.88 1.91 1.10
N ALA A 99 1.99 2.31 0.20
CA ALA A 99 2.33 2.51 -1.19
C ALA A 99 3.36 3.64 -1.36
N ASN A 100 3.16 4.78 -0.67
CA ASN A 100 4.13 5.89 -0.67
C ASN A 100 5.50 5.47 -0.12
N ARG A 101 5.54 4.70 0.99
CA ARG A 101 6.80 4.20 1.55
C ARG A 101 7.50 3.25 0.60
N LEU A 102 6.76 2.31 -0.01
CA LEU A 102 7.31 1.33 -0.93
C LEU A 102 7.87 2.01 -2.20
N ALA A 103 7.13 2.94 -2.79
CA ALA A 103 7.58 3.73 -3.94
C ALA A 103 8.84 4.56 -3.61
N LYS A 104 8.89 5.17 -2.43
CA LYS A 104 10.05 5.94 -1.96
C LYS A 104 11.29 5.07 -1.75
N VAL A 105 11.13 3.86 -1.21
CA VAL A 105 12.24 2.91 -1.07
C VAL A 105 12.69 2.43 -2.45
N ALA A 106 11.78 1.99 -3.31
CA ALA A 106 12.09 1.49 -4.65
C ALA A 106 12.82 2.53 -5.51
N SER A 107 12.34 3.78 -5.54
CA SER A 107 12.96 4.89 -6.28
C SER A 107 14.35 5.23 -5.76
N ARG A 108 14.56 5.27 -4.44
CA ARG A 108 15.88 5.51 -3.84
C ARG A 108 16.87 4.41 -4.21
N THR A 109 16.45 3.15 -4.14
CA THR A 109 17.30 2.01 -4.51
C THR A 109 17.63 2.05 -6.01
N LEU A 110 16.66 2.37 -6.87
CA LEU A 110 16.88 2.51 -8.30
C LEU A 110 17.88 3.63 -8.62
N MET A 111 17.74 4.81 -7.98
CA MET A 111 18.69 5.91 -8.12
C MET A 111 20.08 5.54 -7.62
N ALA A 112 20.19 4.78 -6.52
CA ALA A 112 21.47 4.31 -6.01
C ALA A 112 22.15 3.34 -6.98
N SER A 113 21.42 2.36 -7.52
CA SER A 113 21.93 1.43 -8.53
C SER A 113 22.32 2.14 -9.82
N TRP A 114 21.53 3.13 -10.27
CA TRP A 114 21.87 3.95 -11.44
C TRP A 114 23.19 4.71 -11.27
N ARG A 115 23.43 5.27 -10.07
CA ARG A 115 24.72 5.91 -9.75
C ARG A 115 25.86 4.90 -9.78
N LEU A 116 25.64 3.70 -9.23
CA LEU A 116 26.63 2.63 -9.20
C LEU A 116 27.05 2.21 -10.61
N LEU A 117 26.10 2.07 -11.54
CA LEU A 117 26.40 1.78 -12.96
C LEU A 117 27.27 2.83 -13.63
N ARG A 118 27.21 4.08 -13.17
CA ARG A 118 28.06 5.19 -13.63
C ARG A 118 29.38 5.32 -12.85
N GLY A 119 29.71 4.34 -12.01
CA GLY A 119 30.91 4.37 -11.16
C GLY A 119 30.84 5.44 -10.07
N LYS A 120 29.64 5.82 -9.61
CA LYS A 120 29.42 6.84 -8.57
C LYS A 120 28.77 6.23 -7.33
N LYS A 121 29.27 6.55 -6.14
CA LYS A 121 28.73 6.08 -4.85
C LYS A 121 28.52 7.26 -3.90
N TRP A 122 27.37 7.31 -3.23
CA TRP A 122 27.14 8.26 -2.14
C TRP A 122 27.94 7.82 -0.90
N ASN A 123 28.70 8.74 -0.32
CA ASN A 123 29.45 8.52 0.90
C ASN A 123 28.78 9.28 2.06
N PRO A 124 28.07 8.58 2.97
CA PRO A 124 27.39 9.22 4.10
C PRO A 124 28.35 9.92 5.07
N LEU A 125 29.60 9.45 5.18
CA LEU A 125 30.58 10.00 6.12
C LEU A 125 31.11 11.38 5.71
N ARG A 126 31.05 11.70 4.41
CA ARG A 126 31.57 12.95 3.83
C ARG A 126 30.52 13.72 3.05
N GLU A 127 29.26 13.28 3.11
CA GLU A 127 28.09 13.85 2.44
C GLU A 127 28.31 14.22 0.96
N ARG A 128 29.05 13.38 0.22
CA ARG A 128 29.39 13.64 -1.19
C ARG A 128 29.30 12.38 -2.05
N VAL A 129 29.24 12.58 -3.37
CA VAL A 129 29.31 11.50 -4.35
C VAL A 129 30.77 11.26 -4.73
N ASP A 130 31.31 10.11 -4.34
CA ASP A 130 32.67 9.67 -4.68
C ASP A 130 32.65 8.81 -5.96
N THR A 131 33.72 8.90 -6.76
CA THR A 131 33.97 8.00 -7.88
C THR A 131 34.55 6.67 -7.38
N VAL A 132 34.02 5.57 -7.88
CA VAL A 132 34.45 4.21 -7.54
C VAL A 132 34.76 3.46 -8.82
N SER A 133 35.97 2.89 -8.90
CA SER A 133 36.34 1.94 -9.95
C SER A 133 35.72 0.57 -9.63
N LEU A 134 34.82 0.10 -10.49
CA LEU A 134 34.19 -1.22 -10.36
C LEU A 134 34.88 -2.21 -11.30
N ASP A 135 35.12 -3.43 -10.81
CA ASP A 135 35.54 -4.55 -11.67
C ASP A 135 34.40 -4.94 -12.63
N SER A 136 34.72 -5.54 -13.77
CA SER A 136 33.76 -5.98 -14.79
C SER A 136 32.68 -6.89 -14.19
N ARG A 137 33.07 -7.77 -13.26
CA ARG A 137 32.13 -8.65 -12.53
C ARG A 137 31.16 -7.87 -11.65
N GLN A 138 31.63 -6.84 -10.96
CA GLN A 138 30.79 -6.01 -10.09
C GLN A 138 29.81 -5.17 -10.91
N LEU A 139 30.24 -4.65 -12.06
CA LEU A 139 29.37 -3.91 -12.98
C LEU A 139 28.26 -4.80 -13.55
N PHE A 140 28.58 -6.05 -13.89
CA PHE A 140 27.58 -7.03 -14.32
C PHE A 140 26.50 -7.27 -13.24
N ILE A 141 26.92 -7.53 -11.99
CA ILE A 141 25.99 -7.72 -10.87
C ILE A 141 25.12 -6.48 -10.65
N ALA A 142 25.72 -5.27 -10.68
CA ALA A 142 24.98 -4.02 -10.55
C ALA A 142 23.93 -3.85 -11.67
N THR A 143 24.24 -4.27 -12.89
CA THR A 143 23.32 -4.22 -14.04
C THR A 143 22.15 -5.18 -13.86
N CYS A 144 22.42 -6.43 -13.45
CA CYS A 144 21.37 -7.39 -13.13
C CYS A 144 20.44 -6.89 -12.02
N LEU A 145 21.00 -6.36 -10.92
CA LEU A 145 20.22 -5.77 -9.84
C LEU A 145 19.39 -4.57 -10.30
N PHE A 146 19.95 -3.71 -11.14
CA PHE A 146 19.23 -2.56 -11.70
C PHE A 146 18.01 -3.00 -12.53
N ILE A 147 18.17 -4.00 -13.39
CA ILE A 147 17.07 -4.54 -14.19
C ILE A 147 15.98 -5.13 -13.30
N ILE A 148 16.35 -5.93 -12.28
CA ILE A 148 15.38 -6.48 -11.32
C ILE A 148 14.62 -5.35 -10.60
N LEU A 149 15.32 -4.33 -10.12
CA LEU A 149 14.72 -3.17 -9.45
C LEU A 149 13.78 -2.38 -10.36
N LEU A 150 14.07 -2.32 -11.67
CA LEU A 150 13.19 -1.70 -12.66
C LEU A 150 11.86 -2.47 -12.77
N PHE A 151 11.88 -3.80 -12.82
CA PHE A 151 10.64 -4.59 -12.79
C PHE A 151 9.88 -4.47 -11.46
N VAL A 152 10.62 -4.35 -10.34
CA VAL A 152 10.03 -4.09 -9.02
C VAL A 152 9.31 -2.75 -9.01
N ILE A 153 9.93 -1.67 -9.50
CA ILE A 153 9.30 -0.34 -9.46
C ILE A 153 8.08 -0.26 -10.38
N LEU A 154 8.10 -0.96 -11.52
CA LEU A 154 6.95 -1.06 -12.41
C LEU A 154 5.77 -1.74 -11.71
N THR A 155 6.03 -2.83 -10.99
CA THR A 155 5.00 -3.55 -10.21
C THR A 155 4.42 -2.66 -9.11
N VAL A 156 5.28 -1.95 -8.36
CA VAL A 156 4.83 -1.02 -7.31
C VAL A 156 4.02 0.14 -7.91
N ALA A 157 4.41 0.67 -9.07
CA ALA A 157 3.70 1.74 -9.74
C ALA A 157 2.29 1.31 -10.17
N VAL A 158 2.13 0.12 -10.75
CA VAL A 158 0.81 -0.41 -11.12
C VAL A 158 -0.09 -0.51 -9.90
N TYR A 159 0.42 -1.08 -8.79
CA TYR A 159 -0.35 -1.14 -7.54
C TYR A 159 -0.71 0.26 -7.02
N PHE A 160 0.23 1.20 -7.01
CA PHE A 160 -0.03 2.58 -6.57
C PHE A 160 -1.14 3.25 -7.38
N PHE A 161 -1.10 3.17 -8.72
CA PHE A 161 -2.12 3.80 -9.57
C PHE A 161 -3.49 3.15 -9.41
N VAL A 162 -3.56 1.83 -9.30
CA VAL A 162 -4.83 1.12 -9.16
C VAL A 162 -5.46 1.42 -7.80
N PHE A 163 -4.70 1.36 -6.71
CA PHE A 163 -5.24 1.63 -5.37
C PHE A 163 -5.49 3.11 -5.10
N SER A 164 -4.82 4.03 -5.80
CA SER A 164 -5.15 5.47 -5.71
C SER A 164 -6.43 5.84 -6.47
N ALA A 165 -6.91 4.97 -7.37
CA ALA A 165 -8.11 5.22 -8.17
C ALA A 165 -9.39 4.64 -7.54
N VAL A 166 -9.26 3.84 -6.47
CA VAL A 166 -10.35 3.26 -5.67
C VAL A 166 -10.63 4.16 -4.49
#